data_AF-H7BWK0-F1
#
_entry.id   AF-H7BWK0-F1
#
_cell.length_a   1.000
_cell.length_b   1.000
_cell.length_c   1.000
_cell.angle_alpha   90.00
_cell.angle_beta   90.00
_cell.angle_gamma   90.00
#
_symmetry.space_group_name_H-M   'P 1'
#
loop_
_entity.id
_entity.type
_entity.pdbx_description
1 polymer ?
#
loop_
_entity_poly.entity_id
_entity_poly.type
_entity_poly.pdbx_seq_one_letter_code
_entity_poly.pdbx_strand_id
1 'polypeptide(L)'
;LSSSGALGVAAGVISTNNAAFSDVAEFGHWNKIAAGGVANGILANGPQDNEAFTYGGDHTITANKAGRIIVAINVAGTTPVGLNITQNTVVGSIVTGGNLLPVTITAGKSLTLNGTNAVAANHGFDAPADNYTGLGNITLGKANAALIIQSVTPAKITLAGNIDGRGI
;
A
#
# COMPACT_ATOMS: atom_id res chain seq x y z
N LEU A 1 -13.81 17.09 -14.75
CA LEU A 1 -13.40 15.84 -14.08
C LEU A 1 -13.97 15.89 -12.66
N SER A 2 -15.12 15.26 -12.44
CA SER A 2 -15.80 15.20 -11.15
C SER A 2 -15.48 13.92 -10.40
N SER A 3 -15.45 14.06 -9.07
CA SER A 3 -15.53 13.05 -8.00
C SER A 3 -14.35 12.07 -7.82
N SER A 4 -13.59 12.29 -6.76
CA SER A 4 -13.44 11.27 -5.71
C SER A 4 -13.68 11.95 -4.37
N GLY A 5 -14.70 11.45 -3.66
CA GLY A 5 -15.23 12.05 -2.44
C GLY A 5 -14.17 12.24 -1.36
N ALA A 6 -14.39 13.29 -0.56
CA ALA A 6 -13.84 13.55 0.76
C ALA A 6 -12.72 12.59 1.22
N LEU A 7 -11.51 12.80 0.71
CA LEU A 7 -10.29 12.28 1.32
C LEU A 7 -10.01 13.16 2.54
N GLY A 8 -10.65 12.89 3.68
CA GLY A 8 -10.02 13.18 4.98
C GLY A 8 -8.78 12.30 5.05
N VAL A 9 -7.61 12.79 5.45
CA VAL A 9 -6.32 12.20 5.00
C VAL A 9 -5.40 11.84 6.15
N ALA A 10 -4.95 10.59 6.18
CA ALA A 10 -3.74 10.16 6.88
C ALA A 10 -2.55 10.95 6.31
N ALA A 11 -1.69 11.51 7.17
CA ALA A 11 -0.41 12.06 6.73
C ALA A 11 0.28 11.04 5.81
N GLY A 12 0.70 11.47 4.63
CA GLY A 12 1.16 10.56 3.62
C GLY A 12 1.26 11.15 2.23
N VAL A 13 1.36 10.25 1.25
CA VAL A 13 1.71 10.60 -0.12
C VAL A 13 0.84 9.87 -1.13
N ILE A 14 0.57 10.52 -2.27
CA ILE A 14 -0.11 9.93 -3.41
C ILE A 14 0.88 9.77 -4.56
N SER A 15 0.92 8.59 -5.13
CA SER A 15 1.77 8.30 -6.29
C SER A 15 1.12 8.83 -7.57
N THR A 16 1.92 9.40 -8.47
CA THR A 16 1.45 9.94 -9.76
C THR A 16 1.86 9.08 -10.95
N ASN A 17 2.77 8.12 -10.75
CA ASN A 17 3.31 7.21 -11.74
C ASN A 17 4.01 6.02 -11.05
N ASN A 18 4.80 5.25 -11.81
CA ASN A 18 5.68 4.23 -11.25
C ASN A 18 6.64 4.86 -10.23
N ALA A 19 6.55 4.41 -8.98
CA ALA A 19 7.23 5.06 -7.87
C ALA A 19 7.95 4.05 -6.98
N ALA A 20 8.93 4.52 -6.21
CA ALA A 20 9.64 3.75 -5.21
C ALA A 20 9.65 4.44 -3.85
N PHE A 21 9.76 3.66 -2.78
CA PHE A 21 9.86 4.20 -1.40
C PHE A 21 11.13 5.02 -1.17
N SER A 22 12.17 4.80 -1.98
CA SER A 22 13.41 5.57 -1.96
C SER A 22 13.35 6.88 -2.72
N ASP A 23 12.28 7.16 -3.45
CA ASP A 23 12.21 8.35 -4.30
C ASP A 23 12.26 9.62 -3.45
N VAL A 24 13.00 10.60 -3.98
CA VAL A 24 13.05 11.95 -3.43
C VAL A 24 12.07 12.84 -4.18
N ALA A 25 11.64 13.93 -3.55
CA ALA A 25 10.63 14.83 -4.07
C ALA A 25 10.90 15.30 -5.50
N GLU A 26 12.16 15.53 -5.85
CA GLU A 26 12.58 16.04 -7.17
C GLU A 26 12.23 15.09 -8.32
N PHE A 27 12.02 13.79 -8.07
CA PHE A 27 11.59 12.85 -9.10
C PHE A 27 10.11 13.02 -9.49
N GLY A 28 9.31 13.70 -8.67
CA GLY A 28 7.92 14.00 -9.01
C GLY A 28 6.99 12.79 -9.06
N HIS A 29 7.40 11.66 -8.47
CA HIS A 29 6.62 10.43 -8.42
C HIS A 29 5.59 10.41 -7.29
N TRP A 30 5.78 11.27 -6.29
CA TRP A 30 4.92 11.38 -5.11
C TRP A 30 4.52 12.83 -4.87
N ASN A 31 3.25 13.03 -4.52
CA ASN A 31 2.72 14.30 -4.03
C ASN A 31 2.27 14.14 -2.58
N LYS A 32 2.35 15.22 -1.79
CA LYS A 32 1.77 15.24 -0.45
C LYS A 32 0.26 15.09 -0.53
N ILE A 33 -0.30 14.41 0.46
CA ILE A 33 -1.73 14.45 0.73
C ILE A 33 -1.93 15.28 2.01
N ALA A 34 -2.88 16.21 1.97
CA ALA A 34 -3.25 17.05 3.11
C ALA A 34 -4.72 16.78 3.50
N ALA A 35 -5.16 17.31 4.64
CA ALA A 35 -6.53 17.14 5.14
C ALA A 35 -7.63 17.61 4.15
N GLY A 36 -7.29 18.45 3.17
CA GLY A 36 -8.20 18.90 2.11
C GLY A 36 -8.17 18.05 0.82
N GLY A 37 -7.49 16.91 0.83
CA GLY A 37 -7.26 16.05 -0.33
C GLY A 37 -5.83 16.14 -0.87
N VAL A 38 -5.66 15.82 -2.15
CA VAL A 38 -4.33 15.90 -2.81
C VAL A 38 -3.81 17.33 -2.71
N ALA A 39 -2.63 17.51 -2.14
CA ALA A 39 -1.94 18.80 -2.20
C ALA A 39 -1.32 18.95 -3.59
N ASN A 40 -2.19 19.15 -4.60
CA ASN A 40 -1.85 19.17 -6.02
C ASN A 40 -0.64 20.06 -6.27
N GLY A 41 0.48 19.43 -6.65
CA GLY A 41 1.74 20.11 -7.00
C GLY A 41 2.78 20.21 -5.90
N ILE A 42 2.49 19.79 -4.66
CA ILE A 42 3.53 19.70 -3.62
C ILE A 42 4.18 18.33 -3.70
N LEU A 43 5.37 18.31 -4.29
CA LEU A 43 6.21 17.12 -4.37
C LEU A 43 6.57 16.60 -2.97
N ALA A 44 6.69 15.28 -2.87
CA ALA A 44 7.05 14.59 -1.65
C ALA A 44 8.09 13.51 -1.92
N ASN A 45 8.84 13.15 -0.90
CA ASN A 45 9.58 11.89 -0.93
C ASN A 45 8.59 10.72 -0.96
N GLY A 46 9.09 9.51 -1.21
CA GLY A 46 8.30 8.29 -1.04
C GLY A 46 7.77 8.11 0.39
N PRO A 47 6.89 7.13 0.62
CA PRO A 47 6.26 6.90 1.91
C PRO A 47 7.28 6.78 3.05
N GLN A 48 7.03 7.50 4.14
CA GLN A 48 7.81 7.41 5.38
C GLN A 48 7.17 6.45 6.39
N ASP A 49 7.89 6.17 7.47
CA ASP A 49 7.38 5.33 8.54
C ASP A 49 6.20 5.99 9.23
N ASN A 50 5.17 5.19 9.49
CA ASN A 50 3.88 5.61 10.04
C ASN A 50 3.09 6.57 9.15
N GLU A 51 3.39 6.62 7.85
CA GLU A 51 2.56 7.30 6.85
C GLU A 51 1.68 6.30 6.08
N ALA A 52 0.58 6.82 5.53
CA ALA A 52 -0.19 6.11 4.52
C ALA A 52 0.30 6.48 3.12
N PHE A 53 -0.05 5.67 2.12
CA PHE A 53 0.04 6.12 0.74
C PHE A 53 -1.14 5.70 -0.10
N THR A 54 -1.41 6.50 -1.13
CA THR A 54 -2.51 6.29 -2.08
C THR A 54 -1.96 6.05 -3.49
N TYR A 55 -2.56 5.11 -4.19
CA TYR A 55 -2.39 5.00 -5.65
C TYR A 55 -3.17 6.14 -6.32
N GLY A 56 -2.49 6.95 -7.11
CA GLY A 56 -3.13 7.98 -7.94
C GLY A 56 -3.41 7.54 -9.37
N GLY A 57 -3.15 6.27 -9.70
CA GLY A 57 -3.33 5.73 -11.04
C GLY A 57 -2.92 4.26 -11.15
N ASP A 58 -2.97 3.76 -12.38
CA ASP A 58 -2.71 2.37 -12.73
C ASP A 58 -1.21 2.16 -12.99
N HIS A 59 -0.44 2.00 -11.92
CA HIS A 59 1.01 1.87 -12.00
C HIS A 59 1.57 0.93 -10.93
N THR A 60 2.89 0.70 -10.99
CA THR A 60 3.60 -0.14 -10.03
C THR A 60 4.29 0.71 -8.98
N ILE A 61 4.23 0.28 -7.71
CA ILE A 61 5.02 0.87 -6.63
C ILE A 61 6.05 -0.14 -6.15
N THR A 62 7.27 0.31 -5.88
CA THR A 62 8.36 -0.53 -5.38
C THR A 62 8.74 -0.15 -3.95
N ALA A 63 8.44 -1.04 -3.01
CA ALA A 63 8.87 -0.95 -1.62
C ALA A 63 10.33 -1.41 -1.47
N ASN A 64 11.27 -0.52 -1.80
CA ASN A 64 12.71 -0.78 -1.81
C ASN A 64 13.48 -0.20 -0.62
N LYS A 65 12.78 0.31 0.39
CA LYS A 65 13.38 0.84 1.61
C LYS A 65 13.21 -0.15 2.76
N ALA A 66 14.29 -0.46 3.46
CA ALA A 66 14.33 -1.47 4.50
C ALA A 66 13.45 -1.11 5.71
N GLY A 67 12.61 -2.06 6.12
CA GLY A 67 11.91 -2.01 7.40
C GLY A 67 10.79 -0.96 7.46
N ARG A 68 10.28 -0.50 6.31
CA ARG A 68 9.22 0.51 6.30
C ARG A 68 7.96 0.00 6.98
N ILE A 69 7.41 0.83 7.86
CA ILE A 69 6.12 0.59 8.51
C ILE A 69 5.10 1.55 7.92
N ILE A 70 4.19 1.03 7.11
CA ILE A 70 3.15 1.78 6.43
C ILE A 70 1.83 1.60 7.17
N VAL A 71 1.13 2.70 7.45
CA VAL A 71 -0.16 2.65 8.17
C VAL A 71 -1.24 2.04 7.29
N ALA A 72 -1.35 2.54 6.05
CA ALA A 72 -2.38 2.12 5.13
C ALA A 72 -1.93 2.25 3.68
N ILE A 73 -2.42 1.33 2.85
CA ILE A 73 -2.33 1.43 1.40
C ILE A 73 -3.74 1.66 0.87
N ASN A 74 -3.96 2.77 0.19
CA ASN A 74 -5.22 3.05 -0.47
C ASN A 74 -5.14 2.80 -1.97
N VAL A 75 -5.97 1.87 -2.45
CA VAL A 75 -6.17 1.56 -3.87
C VAL A 75 -7.62 1.84 -4.33
N ALA A 76 -8.46 2.42 -3.46
CA ALA A 76 -9.84 2.76 -3.80
C ALA A 76 -9.88 3.74 -4.97
N GLY A 77 -10.72 3.42 -5.97
CA GLY A 77 -10.83 4.22 -7.19
C GLY A 77 -9.66 4.09 -8.16
N THR A 78 -8.75 3.12 -7.97
CA THR A 78 -7.63 2.83 -8.89
C THR A 78 -7.50 1.34 -9.19
N THR A 79 -6.81 1.00 -10.29
CA THR A 79 -6.51 -0.38 -10.69
C THR A 79 -5.00 -0.58 -10.66
N PRO A 80 -4.39 -0.72 -9.46
CA PRO A 80 -2.94 -0.77 -9.34
C PRO A 80 -2.37 -1.94 -10.14
N VAL A 81 -1.29 -1.67 -10.88
CA VAL A 81 -0.58 -2.73 -11.62
C VAL A 81 0.13 -3.66 -10.64
N GLY A 82 0.68 -3.11 -9.56
CA GLY A 82 1.17 -3.92 -8.45
C GLY A 82 1.99 -3.19 -7.40
N LEU A 83 2.30 -3.93 -6.34
CA LEU A 83 3.25 -3.57 -5.30
C LEU A 83 4.41 -4.58 -5.29
N ASN A 84 5.61 -4.08 -5.58
CA ASN A 84 6.84 -4.87 -5.55
C ASN A 84 7.55 -4.70 -4.21
N ILE A 85 7.62 -5.78 -3.44
CA ILE A 85 8.30 -5.84 -2.15
C ILE A 85 9.72 -6.32 -2.39
N THR A 86 10.67 -5.38 -2.43
CA THR A 86 12.12 -5.66 -2.59
C THR A 86 12.89 -5.45 -1.29
N GLN A 87 12.22 -4.90 -0.27
CA GLN A 87 12.66 -4.88 1.13
C GLN A 87 11.50 -5.23 2.06
N ASN A 88 11.83 -5.73 3.25
CA ASN A 88 10.82 -6.07 4.27
C ASN A 88 9.96 -4.85 4.58
N THR A 89 8.65 -5.02 4.47
CA THR A 89 7.66 -3.95 4.62
C THR A 89 6.54 -4.43 5.52
N VAL A 90 6.10 -3.58 6.44
CA VAL A 90 4.95 -3.81 7.31
C VAL A 90 3.82 -2.89 6.86
N VAL A 91 2.59 -3.40 6.80
CA VAL A 91 1.40 -2.66 6.40
C VAL A 91 0.28 -2.90 7.41
N GLY A 92 -0.29 -1.82 7.92
CA GLY A 92 -1.44 -1.84 8.84
C GLY A 92 -2.73 -2.31 8.18
N SER A 93 -3.08 -1.71 7.06
CA SER A 93 -4.36 -1.94 6.39
C SER A 93 -4.27 -1.70 4.88
N ILE A 94 -5.23 -2.26 4.14
CA ILE A 94 -5.41 -2.02 2.70
C ILE A 94 -6.85 -1.56 2.46
N VAL A 95 -6.99 -0.36 1.90
CA VAL A 95 -8.29 0.24 1.55
C VAL A 95 -8.53 0.02 0.07
N THR A 96 -9.60 -0.72 -0.24
CA THR A 96 -9.77 -1.32 -1.56
C THR A 96 -10.79 -0.59 -2.41
N GLY A 97 -11.89 -0.15 -1.80
CA GLY A 97 -13.06 0.34 -2.55
C GLY A 97 -13.59 -0.66 -3.58
N GLY A 98 -13.30 -1.96 -3.41
CA GLY A 98 -13.60 -3.02 -4.40
C GLY A 98 -12.47 -3.36 -5.38
N ASN A 99 -11.34 -2.64 -5.34
CA ASN A 99 -10.18 -2.91 -6.18
C ASN A 99 -9.16 -3.85 -5.50
N LEU A 100 -8.37 -4.52 -6.32
CA LEU A 100 -7.37 -5.48 -5.87
C LEU A 100 -5.96 -4.93 -6.10
N LEU A 101 -5.06 -5.25 -5.19
CA LEU A 101 -3.65 -4.95 -5.21
C LEU A 101 -2.85 -6.23 -5.51
N PRO A 102 -2.33 -6.38 -6.73
CA PRO A 102 -1.34 -7.41 -7.01
C PRO A 102 -0.06 -7.16 -6.22
N VAL A 103 0.54 -8.21 -5.66
CA VAL A 103 1.76 -8.11 -4.85
C VAL A 103 2.81 -9.07 -5.38
N THR A 104 4.03 -8.58 -5.60
CA THR A 104 5.20 -9.42 -5.88
C THR A 104 6.21 -9.28 -4.75
N ILE A 105 6.56 -10.38 -4.10
CA ILE A 105 7.53 -10.40 -3.01
C ILE A 105 8.83 -11.03 -3.51
N THR A 106 9.91 -10.24 -3.48
CA THR A 106 11.23 -10.71 -3.89
C THR A 106 11.77 -11.76 -2.94
N ALA A 107 12.65 -12.65 -3.44
CA ALA A 107 13.31 -13.65 -2.62
C ALA A 107 13.97 -13.04 -1.36
N GLY A 108 13.75 -13.68 -0.23
CA GLY A 108 14.29 -13.32 1.09
C GLY A 108 13.62 -12.13 1.73
N LYS A 109 12.52 -11.62 1.14
CA LYS A 109 11.79 -10.45 1.63
C LYS A 109 10.41 -10.81 2.11
N SER A 110 9.82 -9.91 2.89
CA SER A 110 8.47 -10.10 3.40
C SER A 110 7.58 -8.87 3.27
N LEU A 111 6.30 -9.14 3.03
CA LEU A 111 5.21 -8.23 3.34
C LEU A 111 4.56 -8.74 4.61
N THR A 112 4.57 -7.92 5.66
CA THR A 112 3.87 -8.23 6.91
C THR A 112 2.62 -7.37 7.01
N LEU A 113 1.47 -8.02 7.17
CA LEU A 113 0.19 -7.37 7.41
C LEU A 113 -0.08 -7.47 8.92
N ASN A 114 0.03 -6.37 9.66
CA ASN A 114 0.12 -6.40 11.13
C ASN A 114 -1.17 -6.03 11.89
N GLY A 115 -2.25 -5.75 11.18
CA GLY A 115 -3.58 -5.62 11.76
C GLY A 115 -3.71 -4.42 12.69
N THR A 116 -3.00 -3.32 12.39
CA THR A 116 -3.21 -2.05 13.10
C THR A 116 -4.26 -1.19 12.39
N ASN A 117 -5.30 -0.76 13.11
CA ASN A 117 -6.39 0.06 12.55
C ASN A 117 -5.79 1.28 11.83
N ALA A 118 -6.20 1.50 10.57
CA ALA A 118 -6.16 2.85 10.02
C ALA A 118 -7.19 3.66 10.81
N VAL A 119 -6.72 4.52 11.72
CA VAL A 119 -7.62 5.27 12.60
C VAL A 119 -8.29 6.39 11.80
N ALA A 120 -9.63 6.35 11.73
CA ALA A 120 -10.48 7.33 11.05
C ALA A 120 -10.41 8.77 11.59
N ALA A 121 -9.75 9.02 12.74
CA ALA A 121 -9.87 10.26 13.50
C ALA A 121 -9.60 11.54 12.71
N ASN A 122 -8.83 11.50 11.62
CA ASN A 122 -8.67 12.63 10.69
C ASN A 122 -8.50 12.19 9.21
N HIS A 123 -8.78 10.92 8.87
CA HIS A 123 -8.01 10.22 7.83
C HIS A 123 -8.79 9.46 6.76
N GLY A 124 -10.13 9.53 6.75
CA GLY A 124 -10.97 9.09 5.61
C GLY A 124 -10.89 7.60 5.23
N PHE A 125 -10.10 6.82 5.96
CA PHE A 125 -9.93 5.39 5.81
C PHE A 125 -10.54 4.72 7.03
N ASP A 126 -11.73 4.13 6.88
CA ASP A 126 -12.31 3.23 7.87
C ASP A 126 -12.27 1.81 7.30
N ALA A 127 -11.12 1.16 7.48
CA ALA A 127 -10.95 -0.26 7.19
C ALA A 127 -10.60 -0.96 8.51
N PRO A 128 -11.39 -1.96 8.94
CA PRO A 128 -11.03 -2.78 10.08
C PRO A 128 -9.64 -3.36 9.82
N ALA A 129 -8.73 -3.18 10.77
CA ALA A 129 -7.34 -3.60 10.62
C ALA A 129 -7.17 -5.07 10.22
N ASP A 130 -8.14 -5.88 10.63
CA ASP A 130 -8.12 -7.33 10.49
C ASP A 130 -8.87 -7.80 9.23
N ASN A 131 -9.15 -6.91 8.27
CA ASN A 131 -9.87 -7.23 7.05
C ASN A 131 -9.06 -6.92 5.78
N TYR A 132 -8.23 -7.87 5.35
CA TYR A 132 -7.40 -7.75 4.14
C TYR A 132 -8.16 -8.29 2.93
N THR A 133 -9.07 -7.48 2.40
CA THR A 133 -9.91 -7.85 1.24
C THR A 133 -9.33 -7.42 -0.10
N GLY A 134 -8.21 -6.69 -0.07
CA GLY A 134 -7.63 -6.02 -1.23
C GLY A 134 -6.56 -6.79 -1.94
N LEU A 135 -6.23 -8.01 -1.53
CA LEU A 135 -5.12 -8.72 -2.13
C LEU A 135 -5.57 -9.38 -3.44
N GLY A 136 -4.89 -9.00 -4.52
CA GLY A 136 -5.01 -9.61 -5.84
C GLY A 136 -4.07 -10.81 -5.97
N ASN A 137 -3.49 -10.97 -7.16
CA ASN A 137 -2.47 -11.99 -7.40
C ASN A 137 -1.24 -11.75 -6.51
N ILE A 138 -0.76 -12.79 -5.86
CA ILE A 138 0.45 -12.76 -5.03
C ILE A 138 1.50 -13.63 -5.71
N THR A 139 2.66 -13.05 -6.02
CA THR A 139 3.82 -13.77 -6.53
C THR A 139 4.90 -13.81 -5.46
N LEU A 140 5.35 -14.99 -5.06
CA LEU A 140 6.43 -15.20 -4.10
C LEU A 140 7.72 -15.62 -4.82
N GLY A 141 8.80 -14.89 -4.59
CA GLY A 141 10.14 -15.21 -5.07
C GLY A 141 10.67 -16.52 -4.48
N LYS A 142 11.48 -17.24 -5.26
CA LYS A 142 11.84 -18.66 -5.03
C LYS A 142 12.41 -19.02 -3.65
N ALA A 143 13.10 -18.10 -2.97
CA ALA A 143 13.76 -18.37 -1.69
C ALA A 143 13.17 -17.47 -0.60
N ASN A 144 12.55 -18.05 0.44
CA ASN A 144 12.13 -17.37 1.67
C ASN A 144 11.32 -16.06 1.49
N ALA A 145 10.65 -15.88 0.35
CA ALA A 145 9.69 -14.79 0.19
C ALA A 145 8.43 -15.10 1.02
N ALA A 146 7.97 -14.15 1.81
CA ALA A 146 6.87 -14.39 2.75
C ALA A 146 5.81 -13.29 2.72
N LEU A 147 4.56 -13.69 2.56
CA LEU A 147 3.42 -12.91 3.05
C LEU A 147 3.14 -13.36 4.48
N ILE A 148 3.30 -12.45 5.44
CA ILE A 148 3.13 -12.72 6.86
C ILE A 148 1.90 -11.95 7.33
N ILE A 149 1.01 -12.60 8.07
CA ILE A 149 -0.18 -11.97 8.62
C ILE A 149 -0.11 -12.10 10.13
N GLN A 150 0.04 -10.95 10.79
CA GLN A 150 0.10 -10.80 12.23
C GLN A 150 -1.16 -10.03 12.62
N SER A 151 -2.10 -10.71 13.27
CA SER A 151 -3.27 -10.02 13.83
C SER A 151 -3.46 -10.48 15.27
N VAL A 152 -3.85 -9.53 16.12
CA VAL A 152 -4.17 -9.76 17.53
C VAL A 152 -5.61 -10.27 17.71
N THR A 153 -6.42 -10.23 16.65
CA THR A 153 -7.75 -10.83 16.59
C THR A 153 -7.86 -11.77 15.38
N PRO A 154 -8.95 -12.54 15.22
CA PRO A 154 -9.16 -13.29 13.99
C PRO A 154 -9.27 -12.37 12.77
N ALA A 155 -8.26 -12.43 11.88
CA ALA A 155 -8.26 -11.66 10.63
C ALA A 155 -9.01 -12.38 9.50
N LYS A 156 -9.86 -11.64 8.79
CA LYS A 156 -10.42 -12.07 7.51
C LYS A 156 -9.46 -11.70 6.39
N ILE A 157 -9.06 -12.69 5.62
CA ILE A 157 -8.20 -12.53 4.45
C ILE A 157 -9.01 -12.95 3.23
N THR A 158 -9.19 -12.05 2.27
CA THR A 158 -9.81 -12.37 0.99
C THR A 158 -8.75 -12.23 -0.10
N LEU A 159 -8.44 -13.36 -0.72
CA LEU A 159 -7.55 -13.44 -1.87
C LEU A 159 -8.43 -13.67 -3.09
N ALA A 160 -8.46 -12.70 -4.00
CA ALA A 160 -9.25 -12.80 -5.22
C ALA A 160 -8.43 -13.29 -6.43
N GLY A 161 -7.11 -13.41 -6.25
CA GLY A 161 -6.17 -13.87 -7.26
C GLY A 161 -5.43 -15.14 -6.86
N ASN A 162 -4.50 -15.56 -7.73
CA ASN A 162 -3.64 -16.71 -7.50
C ASN A 162 -2.53 -16.37 -6.49
N ILE A 163 -2.12 -17.36 -5.69
CA ILE A 163 -0.81 -17.34 -5.02
C ILE A 163 0.13 -18.21 -5.85
N ASP A 164 1.10 -17.59 -6.50
CA ASP A 164 2.17 -18.28 -7.23
C ASP A 164 3.47 -18.25 -6.42
N GLY A 165 3.77 -19.36 -5.77
CA GLY A 165 5.12 -19.64 -5.31
C GLY A 165 5.89 -20.26 -6.47
N ARG A 166 6.88 -19.54 -7.02
CA ARG A 166 7.73 -20.05 -8.12
C ARG A 166 8.69 -21.13 -7.63
N GLY A 167 8.14 -22.25 -7.16
CA GLY A 167 8.81 -23.35 -6.49
C GLY A 167 10.14 -23.75 -7.14
N ILE A 168 11.02 -24.27 -6.29
CA ILE A 168 12.33 -24.80 -6.67
C ILE A 168 12.14 -26.03 -7.54
#